data_AF-A0A382S472-F1
#
_entry.id   AF-A0A382S472-F1
#
_cell.length_a   1.000
_cell.length_b   1.000
_cell.length_c   1.000
_cell.angle_alpha   90.00
_cell.angle_beta   90.00
_cell.angle_gamma   90.00
#
_symmetry.space_group_name_H-M   'P 1'
#
loop_
_entity.id
_entity.type
_entity.pdbx_description
1 polymer ?
#
loop_
_entity_poly.entity_id
_entity_poly.type
_entity_poly.pdbx_seq_one_letter_code
_entity_poly.pdbx_strand_id
1 'polypeptide(L)'
;MNGKYCDYIGIEIKQGLEKCIEEPQFESNYWTKPAVPIIKKVGKVNYGESNYAVGPMTKTIFVEDAFGSRYKVSIEDLKHIKGHGWITNDEWSKIDHHWDKEENDYIVDTPEYTEWLAKAREKFNRKVA
;
A
#
# COMPACT_ATOMS: atom_id res chain seq x y z
N MET A 1 9.32 19.15 -1.14
CA MET A 1 8.42 17.97 -1.19
C MET A 1 8.21 17.53 0.24
N ASN A 2 7.01 17.67 0.80
CA ASN A 2 6.71 17.06 2.10
C ASN A 2 6.64 15.54 1.87
N GLY A 3 7.55 14.78 2.49
CA GLY A 3 7.51 13.32 2.41
C GLY A 3 6.19 12.78 2.94
N LYS A 4 5.60 11.80 2.27
CA LYS A 4 4.40 11.12 2.77
C LYS A 4 4.82 10.11 3.85
N TYR A 5 3.88 9.72 4.71
CA TYR A 5 4.17 8.76 5.79
C TYR A 5 4.74 7.43 5.28
N CYS A 6 4.30 6.94 4.12
CA CYS A 6 4.85 5.76 3.47
C CYS A 6 6.34 5.89 3.12
N ASP A 7 6.84 7.09 2.83
CA ASP A 7 8.27 7.35 2.59
C ASP A 7 9.06 7.16 3.89
N TYR A 8 8.62 7.77 4.98
CA TYR A 8 9.27 7.64 6.29
C TYR A 8 9.25 6.19 6.77
N ILE A 9 8.11 5.50 6.65
CA ILE A 9 7.97 4.09 7.03
C ILE A 9 8.92 3.21 6.20
N GLY A 10 9.02 3.43 4.90
CA GLY A 10 9.95 2.70 4.04
C GLY A 10 11.41 2.91 4.44
N ILE A 11 11.79 4.14 4.82
CA ILE A 11 13.14 4.44 5.29
C ILE A 11 13.42 3.76 6.63
N GLU A 12 12.50 3.83 7.59
CA GLU A 12 12.64 3.20 8.92
C GLU A 12 12.76 1.67 8.80
N ILE A 13 11.92 1.04 7.96
CA ILE A 13 12.00 -0.41 7.71
C ILE A 13 13.36 -0.76 7.10
N LYS A 14 13.82 0.01 6.09
CA LYS A 14 15.16 -0.20 5.50
C LYS A 14 16.24 -0.13 6.58
N GLN A 15 16.24 0.92 7.40
CA GLN A 15 17.26 1.11 8.43
C GLN A 15 17.23 0.02 9.50
N GLY A 16 16.03 -0.43 9.90
CA GLY A 16 15.87 -1.56 10.81
C GLY A 16 16.44 -2.86 10.23
N LEU A 17 16.19 -3.12 8.95
CA LEU A 17 16.74 -4.28 8.24
C LEU A 17 18.26 -4.19 8.05
N GLU A 18 18.82 -2.99 7.86
CA GLU A 18 20.27 -2.79 7.77
C GLU A 18 20.97 -3.15 9.09
N LYS A 19 20.37 -2.82 10.24
CA LYS A 19 20.90 -3.25 11.56
C LYS A 19 20.92 -4.78 11.71
N CYS A 20 19.98 -5.48 11.06
CA CYS A 20 19.95 -6.95 11.05
C CYS A 20 21.06 -7.61 10.22
N ILE A 21 21.88 -6.82 9.50
CA ILE A 21 23.13 -7.29 8.87
C ILE A 21 24.24 -7.46 9.90
N GLU A 22 24.19 -6.69 10.99
CA GLU A 22 25.18 -6.76 12.07
C GLU A 22 24.75 -7.78 13.13
N GLU A 23 23.50 -7.67 13.61
CA GLU A 23 22.95 -8.62 14.58
C GLU A 23 21.42 -8.65 14.58
N PRO A 24 20.78 -9.76 14.98
CA PRO A 24 19.33 -9.82 15.17
C PRO A 24 18.82 -8.80 16.19
N GLN A 25 17.90 -7.93 15.75
CA GLN A 25 17.37 -6.82 16.54
C GLN A 25 16.19 -7.19 17.46
N PHE A 26 15.62 -8.39 17.34
CA PHE A 26 14.45 -8.76 18.14
C PHE A 26 14.82 -9.03 19.60
N GLU A 27 13.99 -8.53 20.52
CA GLU A 27 14.00 -8.95 21.91
C GLU A 27 13.09 -10.19 22.03
N SER A 28 13.66 -11.34 22.37
CA SER A 28 12.86 -12.56 22.54
C SER A 28 13.25 -13.29 23.81
N ASN A 29 12.23 -13.56 24.62
CA ASN A 29 12.30 -14.48 25.75
C ASN A 29 11.97 -15.93 25.34
N TYR A 30 11.59 -16.16 24.07
CA TYR A 30 11.11 -17.45 23.56
C TYR A 30 12.04 -18.11 22.54
N TRP A 31 12.87 -17.32 21.87
CA TRP A 31 13.72 -17.76 20.76
C TRP A 31 15.16 -17.35 21.02
N THR A 32 16.08 -18.31 20.91
CA THR A 32 17.51 -18.03 20.98
C THR A 32 17.89 -17.13 19.80
N LYS A 33 18.57 -16.02 20.08
CA LYS A 33 19.12 -15.16 19.02
C LYS A 33 20.05 -15.98 18.12
N PRO A 34 19.89 -15.91 16.79
CA PRO A 34 20.82 -16.54 15.86
C PRO A 34 22.26 -16.08 16.11
N ALA A 35 23.20 -17.03 16.06
CA ALA A 35 24.63 -16.76 16.24
C ALA A 35 25.26 -15.97 15.08
N VAL A 36 24.54 -15.88 13.95
CA VAL A 36 24.96 -15.15 12.76
C VAL A 36 23.86 -14.17 12.34
N PRO A 37 24.21 -13.07 11.66
CA PRO A 37 23.22 -12.16 11.09
C PRO A 37 22.22 -12.89 10.20
N ILE A 38 20.95 -12.51 10.30
CA ILE A 38 19.88 -13.13 9.50
C ILE A 38 19.85 -12.51 8.10
N ILE A 39 20.22 -11.22 8.00
CA ILE A 39 20.22 -10.48 6.75
C ILE A 39 21.66 -10.34 6.24
N LYS A 40 21.83 -10.51 4.93
CA LYS A 40 23.11 -10.30 4.24
C LYS A 40 23.14 -8.97 3.51
N LYS A 41 22.03 -8.59 2.88
CA LYS A 41 21.93 -7.38 2.06
C LYS A 41 20.54 -6.79 2.10
N VAL A 42 20.49 -5.47 2.17
CA VAL A 42 19.26 -4.68 2.03
C VAL A 42 19.43 -3.76 0.81
N GLY A 43 18.41 -3.72 -0.04
CA GLY A 43 18.34 -2.84 -1.20
C GLY A 43 18.00 -1.40 -0.83
N LYS A 44 18.10 -0.51 -1.81
CA LYS A 44 17.56 0.85 -1.67
C LYS A 44 16.03 0.81 -1.65
N VAL A 45 15.41 1.80 -1.01
CA VAL A 45 13.97 2.05 -1.17
C VAL A 45 13.70 2.42 -2.62
N ASN A 46 12.92 1.58 -3.32
CA ASN A 46 12.58 1.76 -4.72
C ASN A 46 11.17 2.36 -4.86
N TYR A 47 11.06 3.37 -5.71
CA TYR A 47 9.84 4.11 -6.02
C TYR A 47 9.25 3.74 -7.40
N GLY A 48 9.86 2.81 -8.14
CA GLY A 48 9.46 2.47 -9.50
C GLY A 48 8.06 1.88 -9.63
N GLU A 49 7.53 1.30 -8.56
CA GLU A 49 6.13 0.81 -8.48
C GLU A 49 5.16 1.90 -7.97
N SER A 50 5.67 3.08 -7.59
CA SER A 50 4.88 4.18 -7.06
C SER A 50 4.22 4.98 -8.18
N ASN A 51 2.91 5.20 -8.09
CA ASN A 51 2.19 6.12 -8.98
C ASN A 51 1.78 7.39 -8.23
N TYR A 52 2.52 8.48 -8.48
CA TYR A 52 2.32 9.76 -7.81
C TYR A 52 1.09 10.54 -8.29
N ALA A 53 0.58 10.26 -9.50
CA ALA A 53 -0.54 10.99 -10.09
C ALA A 53 -1.89 10.43 -9.64
N VAL A 54 -2.01 9.11 -9.51
CA VAL A 54 -3.30 8.42 -9.33
C VAL A 54 -3.32 7.49 -8.10
N GLY A 55 -2.17 7.15 -7.52
CA GLY A 55 -2.01 6.12 -6.47
C GLY A 55 -1.78 4.71 -7.04
N PRO A 56 -1.34 3.72 -6.23
CA PRO A 56 -0.84 3.83 -4.84
C PRO A 56 0.60 4.36 -4.79
N MET A 57 0.97 4.85 -3.62
CA MET A 57 2.34 5.26 -3.33
C MET A 57 3.17 4.06 -2.83
N THR A 58 3.48 3.11 -3.72
CA THR A 58 4.22 1.91 -3.32
C THR A 58 5.72 2.19 -3.12
N LYS A 59 6.30 1.62 -2.05
CA LYS A 59 7.74 1.59 -1.78
C LYS A 59 8.16 0.14 -1.67
N THR A 60 9.20 -0.23 -2.42
CA THR A 60 9.67 -1.62 -2.45
C THR A 60 11.12 -1.70 -2.00
N ILE A 61 11.41 -2.63 -1.09
CA ILE A 61 12.74 -2.94 -0.59
C ILE A 61 13.01 -4.42 -0.87
N PHE A 62 14.12 -4.72 -1.52
CA PHE A 62 14.58 -6.09 -1.71
C PHE A 62 15.59 -6.45 -0.63
N VAL A 63 15.46 -7.64 -0.06
CA VAL A 63 16.28 -8.12 1.05
C VAL A 63 16.83 -9.50 0.70
N GLU A 64 18.10 -9.75 1.00
CA GLU A 64 18.73 -11.07 0.88
C GLU A 64 19.13 -11.56 2.27
N ASP A 65 18.75 -12.78 2.63
CA ASP A 65 19.20 -13.40 3.89
C ASP A 65 20.62 -13.96 3.79
N ALA A 66 21.17 -14.39 4.92
CA ALA A 66 22.50 -14.99 5.00
C ALA A 66 22.67 -16.28 4.17
N PHE A 67 21.56 -16.95 3.81
CA PHE A 67 21.55 -18.20 3.05
C PHE A 67 21.29 -17.98 1.54
N GLY A 68 21.11 -16.73 1.12
CA GLY A 68 20.91 -16.35 -0.28
C GLY A 68 19.45 -16.30 -0.75
N SER A 69 18.47 -16.52 0.14
CA SER A 69 17.06 -16.33 -0.20
C SER A 69 16.76 -14.84 -0.32
N ARG A 70 15.84 -14.51 -1.23
CA ARG A 70 15.47 -13.11 -1.53
C ARG A 70 14.02 -12.84 -1.18
N TYR A 71 13.80 -11.71 -0.52
CA TYR A 71 12.52 -11.24 -0.05
C TYR A 71 12.21 -9.88 -0.66
N LYS A 72 10.91 -9.58 -0.79
CA LYS A 72 10.39 -8.28 -1.20
C LYS A 72 9.53 -7.75 -0.06
N VAL A 73 9.84 -6.56 0.42
CA VAL A 73 8.98 -5.79 1.33
C VAL A 73 8.34 -4.68 0.52
N SER A 74 7.00 -4.62 0.53
CA SER A 74 6.23 -3.56 -0.10
C SER A 74 5.45 -2.80 0.95
N ILE A 75 5.53 -1.48 0.88
CA ILE A 75 4.76 -0.53 1.69
C ILE A 75 3.88 0.27 0.75
N GLU A 76 2.59 0.36 1.02
CA GLU A 76 1.67 1.20 0.25
C GLU A 76 0.63 1.86 1.15
N ASP A 77 0.07 2.98 0.67
CA ASP A 77 -1.08 3.63 1.30
C ASP A 77 -2.35 2.82 0.94
N LEU A 78 -3.10 2.41 1.95
CA LEU A 78 -4.37 1.69 1.78
C LEU A 78 -5.53 2.65 1.49
N LYS A 79 -6.59 2.10 0.91
CA LYS A 79 -7.85 2.78 0.63
C LYS A 79 -8.98 2.10 1.41
N HIS A 80 -9.97 2.86 1.86
CA HIS A 80 -11.05 2.32 2.70
C HIS A 80 -12.38 2.27 1.93
N ILE A 81 -12.99 1.09 1.81
CA ILE A 81 -14.38 0.93 1.32
C ILE A 81 -15.20 0.38 2.47
N LYS A 82 -16.31 1.05 2.78
CA LYS A 82 -17.27 0.58 3.78
C LYS A 82 -17.73 -0.85 3.43
N GLY A 83 -17.60 -1.76 4.40
CA GLY A 83 -17.91 -3.18 4.23
C GLY A 83 -16.73 -4.06 3.74
N HIS A 84 -15.67 -3.47 3.19
CA HIS A 84 -14.43 -4.18 2.81
C HIS A 84 -13.23 -3.79 3.67
N GLY A 85 -13.30 -2.68 4.42
CA GLY A 85 -12.22 -2.20 5.26
C GLY A 85 -11.10 -1.53 4.47
N TRP A 86 -9.87 -1.59 4.99
CA TRP A 86 -8.68 -1.06 4.34
C TRP A 86 -8.12 -2.08 3.35
N ILE A 87 -8.15 -1.73 2.07
CA ILE A 87 -7.74 -2.57 0.96
C ILE A 87 -6.60 -1.92 0.17
N THR A 88 -5.90 -2.75 -0.58
CA THR A 88 -4.84 -2.30 -1.49
C THR A 88 -5.43 -1.51 -2.66
N ASN A 89 -4.60 -0.73 -3.36
CA ASN A 89 -5.09 0.00 -4.53
C ASN A 89 -5.40 -0.93 -5.72
N ASP A 90 -4.76 -2.10 -5.79
CA ASP A 90 -5.10 -3.12 -6.78
C ASP A 90 -6.53 -3.66 -6.56
N GLU A 91 -6.88 -3.99 -5.31
CA GLU A 91 -8.25 -4.40 -4.94
C GLU A 91 -9.25 -3.27 -5.15
N TRP A 92 -8.88 -2.05 -4.75
CA TRP A 92 -9.69 -0.85 -4.96
C TRP A 92 -10.11 -0.66 -6.41
N SER A 93 -9.18 -0.88 -7.34
CA SER A 93 -9.42 -0.70 -8.78
C SER A 93 -10.37 -1.73 -9.40
N LYS A 94 -10.64 -2.83 -8.69
CA LYS A 94 -11.48 -3.95 -9.14
C LYS A 94 -12.90 -3.89 -8.59
N ILE A 95 -13.17 -3.00 -7.65
CA ILE A 95 -14.47 -2.82 -7.01
C ILE A 95 -15.08 -1.55 -7.57
N ASP A 96 -16.28 -1.62 -8.12
CA ASP A 96 -17.04 -0.43 -8.46
C ASP A 96 -17.54 0.23 -7.16
N HIS A 97 -17.18 1.51 -6.99
CA HIS A 97 -17.47 2.26 -5.77
C HIS A 97 -17.60 3.75 -6.10
N HIS A 98 -18.26 4.46 -5.19
CA HIS A 98 -18.35 5.91 -5.24
C HIS A 98 -18.17 6.51 -3.85
N TRP A 99 -17.84 7.80 -3.84
CA TRP A 99 -17.79 8.59 -2.62
C TRP A 99 -19.22 8.92 -2.18
N ASP A 100 -19.60 8.44 -1.00
CA ASP A 100 -20.84 8.84 -0.34
C ASP A 100 -20.57 9.99 0.62
N LYS A 101 -21.29 11.11 0.43
CA LYS A 101 -21.07 12.32 1.21
C LYS A 101 -21.67 12.22 2.62
N GLU A 102 -22.75 11.48 2.80
CA GLU A 102 -23.44 11.35 4.08
C GLU A 102 -22.65 10.47 5.04
N GLU A 103 -22.09 9.38 4.50
CA GLU A 103 -21.22 8.45 5.21
C GLU A 103 -19.77 8.95 5.30
N ASN A 104 -19.40 9.93 4.47
CA ASN A 104 -18.05 10.48 4.36
C ASN A 104 -16.99 9.38 4.14
N ASP A 105 -17.33 8.42 3.29
CA ASP A 105 -16.54 7.23 3.00
C ASP A 105 -16.88 6.73 1.59
N TYR A 106 -16.06 5.81 1.06
CA TYR A 106 -16.41 5.13 -0.17
C TYR A 106 -17.28 3.91 0.10
N ILE A 107 -18.30 3.74 -0.72
CA ILE A 107 -19.22 2.60 -0.65
C ILE A 107 -19.28 1.88 -2.00
N VAL A 108 -19.60 0.60 -1.97
CA VAL A 108 -19.75 -0.21 -3.18
C VAL A 108 -20.96 0.28 -3.98
N ASP A 109 -20.81 0.33 -5.30
CA ASP A 109 -21.90 0.69 -6.19
C ASP A 109 -23.03 -0.33 -6.11
N THR A 110 -24.26 0.16 -5.95
CA THR A 110 -25.46 -0.67 -6.04
C THR A 110 -26.05 -0.60 -7.45
N PRO A 111 -26.83 -1.60 -7.89
CA PRO A 111 -27.52 -1.52 -9.19
C PRO A 111 -28.36 -0.24 -9.33
N GLU A 112 -29.02 0.19 -8.25
CA GLU A 112 -29.82 1.42 -8.23
C GLU A 112 -28.95 2.67 -8.45
N TYR A 113 -27.76 2.71 -7.84
CA TYR A 113 -26.81 3.80 -8.03
C TYR A 113 -26.29 3.84 -9.47
N THR A 114 -25.91 2.69 -10.03
CA THR A 114 -25.42 2.59 -11.41
C THR A 114 -26.48 3.05 -12.41
N GLU A 115 -27.75 2.67 -12.22
CA GLU A 115 -28.87 3.14 -13.04
C GLU A 115 -29.09 4.65 -12.93
N TRP A 116 -29.02 5.19 -11.70
CA TRP A 116 -29.14 6.62 -11.47
C TRP A 116 -28.02 7.40 -12.17
N LEU A 117 -26.78 6.92 -12.05
CA LEU A 117 -25.59 7.54 -12.65
C LEU A 117 -25.70 7.56 -14.19
N ALA A 118 -26.19 6.49 -14.80
CA ALA A 118 -26.43 6.41 -16.25
C ALA A 118 -27.43 7.49 -16.71
N LYS A 119 -28.59 7.60 -16.03
CA LYS A 119 -29.62 8.61 -16.32
C LYS A 119 -29.10 10.04 -16.11
N ALA A 120 -28.29 10.26 -15.07
CA ALA A 120 -27.69 11.57 -14.78
C ALA A 120 -26.71 11.99 -15.89
N ARG A 121 -25.85 11.08 -16.35
CA ARG A 121 -24.90 11.31 -17.45
C ARG A 121 -25.61 11.62 -18.77
N GLU A 122 -26.65 10.86 -19.11
CA GLU A 122 -27.44 11.11 -20.32
C GLU A 122 -28.10 12.50 -20.29
N LYS A 123 -28.70 12.88 -19.15
CA LYS A 123 -29.31 14.20 -18.96
C LYS A 123 -28.29 15.33 -19.07
N PHE A 124 -27.08 15.14 -18.53
CA PHE A 124 -26.01 16.12 -18.65
C PHE A 124 -25.59 16.28 -20.11
N ASN A 125 -25.27 15.20 -20.81
CA ASN A 125 -24.83 15.23 -22.21
C ASN A 125 -25.87 15.89 -23.14
N ARG A 126 -27.17 15.66 -22.91
CA ARG A 126 -28.25 16.34 -23.63
C ARG A 126 -28.33 17.85 -23.39
N LYS A 127 -27.80 18.35 -22.27
CA LYS A 127 -27.78 19.80 -21.96
C LYS A 127 -26.56 20.51 -22.55
N VAL A 128 -25.48 19.79 -22.84
CA VAL A 128 -24.23 20.36 -23.37
C VAL A 128 -24.07 20.18 -24.89
N ALA A 129 -24.97 19.40 -25.51
CA ALA A 129 -25.11 19.24 -26.96
C ALA A 129 -26.07 20.30 -27.53
#